data_AF-A0AAV7RPY9-F1
#
_entry.id   AF-A0AAV7RPY9-F1
#
_cell.length_a   1.000
_cell.length_b   1.000
_cell.length_c   1.000
_cell.angle_alpha   90.00
_cell.angle_beta   90.00
_cell.angle_gamma   90.00
#
_symmetry.space_group_name_H-M   'P 1'
#
loop_
_entity.id
_entity.type
_entity.pdbx_description
1 polymer ?
#
loop_
_entity_poly.entity_id
_entity_poly.type
_entity_poly.pdbx_seq_one_letter_code
_entity_poly.pdbx_strand_id
1 'polypeptide(L)'
;MTLRNTEMGKTDKMQGILHFEQHKTPMSRERCTNDVGATLGELESDMEPEQKHILTAMQQSLATIDGKIDSLSFRMDRISEHLDKNAERLDTAECRISEDEDDYNTVASAQSKMDTTAAVLQAKVQDLKVLSRRSNIRVVGIAESTAIDNMEHYIEQLLVMLLERGSFSDIFVVKQPHC
;
A
#
# COMPACT_ATOMS: atom_id res chain seq x y z
N MET A 1 -2.82 2.86 38.73
CA MET A 1 -3.00 4.17 38.09
C MET A 1 -2.99 3.95 36.59
N THR A 2 -4.17 4.01 35.99
CA THR A 2 -4.45 3.53 34.63
C THR A 2 -4.64 4.76 33.74
N LEU A 3 -3.78 4.96 32.75
CA LEU A 3 -3.95 6.03 31.77
C LEU A 3 -4.95 5.56 30.72
N ARG A 4 -6.14 6.16 30.74
CA ARG A 4 -7.12 6.11 29.65
C ARG A 4 -6.77 7.21 28.66
N ASN A 5 -6.42 6.84 27.43
CA ASN A 5 -6.48 7.76 26.30
C ASN A 5 -7.76 7.47 25.52
N THR A 6 -8.68 8.42 25.60
CA THR A 6 -9.89 8.52 24.78
C THR A 6 -9.53 9.13 23.44
N GLU A 7 -9.76 8.34 22.39
CA GLU A 7 -10.01 8.82 21.04
C GLU A 7 -11.28 9.68 21.02
N MET A 8 -11.23 10.83 20.34
CA MET A 8 -12.33 11.45 19.60
C MET A 8 -11.89 12.81 19.10
N GLY A 9 -11.92 13.01 17.79
CA GLY A 9 -11.66 14.30 17.17
C GLY A 9 -11.61 14.21 15.66
N LYS A 10 -12.74 13.84 15.05
CA LYS A 10 -13.00 13.92 13.62
C LYS A 10 -12.51 15.27 13.09
N THR A 11 -11.50 15.28 12.22
CA THR A 11 -11.21 16.46 11.41
C THR A 11 -12.15 16.45 10.22
N ASP A 12 -13.05 17.41 10.29
CA ASP A 12 -14.07 17.73 9.32
C ASP A 12 -13.50 17.91 7.91
N LYS A 13 -14.35 17.57 6.96
CA LYS A 13 -14.16 17.70 5.53
C LYS A 13 -13.68 19.12 5.18
N MET A 14 -12.48 19.23 4.62
CA MET A 14 -12.19 20.28 3.65
C MET A 14 -12.10 19.65 2.27
N GLN A 15 -13.28 19.38 1.72
CA GLN A 15 -13.47 19.26 0.27
C GLN A 15 -13.19 20.64 -0.34
N GLY A 16 -11.91 20.92 -0.57
CA GLY A 16 -11.44 21.97 -1.44
C GLY A 16 -11.13 21.39 -2.82
N ILE A 17 -12.07 20.63 -3.41
CA ILE A 17 -12.02 20.41 -4.86
C ILE A 17 -12.44 21.74 -5.45
N LEU A 18 -11.44 22.54 -5.82
CA LEU A 18 -11.64 23.63 -6.77
C LEU A 18 -12.23 22.96 -8.01
N HIS A 19 -13.56 23.02 -8.11
CA HIS A 19 -14.26 22.92 -9.36
C HIS A 19 -13.63 24.03 -10.23
N PHE A 20 -12.65 23.66 -11.05
CA PHE A 20 -12.23 24.47 -12.16
C PHE A 20 -13.37 24.36 -13.16
N GLU A 21 -14.39 25.16 -12.89
CA GLU A 21 -15.52 25.38 -13.76
C GLU A 21 -14.92 25.96 -15.03
N GLN A 22 -14.71 25.09 -16.01
CA GLN A 22 -14.35 25.49 -17.36
C GLN A 22 -15.52 26.36 -17.82
N HIS A 23 -15.38 27.67 -17.65
CA HIS A 23 -16.11 28.65 -18.41
C HIS A 23 -15.78 28.37 -19.87
N LYS A 24 -16.57 27.47 -20.46
CA LYS A 24 -16.70 27.26 -21.88
C LYS A 24 -17.47 28.46 -22.40
N THR A 25 -16.85 29.63 -22.32
CA THR A 25 -17.26 30.73 -23.18
C THR A 25 -16.97 30.22 -24.60
N PRO A 26 -17.99 30.12 -25.48
CA PRO A 26 -17.68 30.06 -26.88
C PRO A 26 -16.99 31.40 -27.14
N MET A 27 -15.67 31.38 -27.35
CA MET A 27 -15.04 32.46 -28.07
C MET A 27 -15.69 32.45 -29.43
N SER A 28 -16.75 33.26 -29.55
CA SER A 28 -17.24 33.78 -30.80
C SER A 28 -16.00 34.12 -31.59
N ARG A 29 -15.75 33.33 -32.63
CA ARG A 29 -14.68 33.57 -33.59
C ARG A 29 -15.14 34.80 -34.38
N GLU A 30 -15.11 35.97 -33.74
CA GLU A 30 -15.04 37.25 -34.43
C GLU A 30 -13.75 37.18 -35.21
N ARG A 31 -13.91 36.68 -36.43
CA ARG A 31 -12.93 36.81 -37.47
C ARG A 31 -12.86 38.32 -37.69
N CYS A 32 -12.01 39.01 -36.92
CA CYS A 32 -11.47 40.29 -37.34
C CYS A 32 -10.64 39.98 -38.59
N THR A 33 -11.33 39.79 -39.72
CA THR A 33 -10.75 40.01 -41.03
C THR A 33 -10.47 41.49 -41.05
N ASN A 34 -9.30 41.83 -40.54
CA ASN A 34 -8.75 43.15 -40.67
C ASN A 34 -8.68 43.42 -42.17
N ASP A 35 -9.61 44.26 -42.61
CA ASP A 35 -9.74 44.91 -43.91
C ASP A 35 -8.56 45.88 -44.16
N VAL A 36 -7.36 45.43 -43.82
CA VAL A 36 -6.09 46.16 -43.93
C VAL A 36 -5.48 45.91 -45.32
N GLY A 37 -5.88 44.83 -45.99
CA GLY A 37 -5.51 44.57 -47.38
C GLY A 37 -6.16 45.53 -48.38
N ALA A 38 -7.40 45.99 -48.13
CA ALA A 38 -8.12 46.86 -49.05
C ALA A 38 -7.73 48.34 -48.91
N THR A 39 -7.28 48.77 -47.73
CA THR A 39 -7.02 50.19 -47.42
C THR A 39 -5.59 50.67 -47.73
N LEU A 40 -4.67 49.76 -48.10
CA LEU A 40 -3.27 50.10 -48.44
C LEU A 40 -2.99 50.20 -49.94
N GLY A 41 -3.87 49.66 -50.80
CA GLY A 41 -3.71 49.73 -52.25
C GLY A 41 -3.84 51.16 -52.81
N GLU A 42 -4.46 52.08 -52.08
CA GLU A 42 -4.66 53.47 -52.49
C GLU A 42 -3.53 54.43 -52.03
N LEU A 43 -2.63 53.98 -51.15
CA LEU A 43 -1.47 54.77 -50.68
C LEU A 43 -0.16 54.43 -51.39
N GLU A 44 -0.18 53.44 -52.29
CA GLU A 44 1.03 52.85 -52.89
C GLU A 44 1.57 53.63 -54.11
N SER A 45 0.80 54.56 -54.68
CA SER A 45 1.16 55.22 -55.96
C SER A 45 2.19 56.34 -55.84
N ASP A 46 2.35 56.94 -54.66
CA ASP A 46 3.12 58.19 -54.47
C ASP A 46 4.28 58.05 -53.44
N MET A 47 4.58 56.83 -52.98
CA MET A 47 5.59 56.58 -51.94
C MET A 47 7.03 56.48 -52.50
N GLU A 48 7.99 57.12 -51.80
CA GLU A 48 9.43 56.98 -52.05
C GLU A 48 9.88 55.50 -51.84
N PRO A 49 10.86 54.99 -52.62
CA PRO A 49 11.29 53.60 -52.61
C PRO A 49 11.74 53.09 -51.23
N GLU A 50 12.32 53.94 -50.39
CA GLU A 50 12.73 53.57 -49.01
C GLU A 50 11.53 53.27 -48.11
N GLN A 51 10.45 54.05 -48.23
CA GLN A 51 9.23 53.86 -47.44
C GLN A 51 8.50 52.58 -47.84
N LYS A 52 8.51 52.26 -49.14
CA LYS A 52 7.95 51.01 -49.67
C LYS A 52 8.70 49.78 -49.15
N HIS A 53 10.02 49.87 -49.03
CA HIS A 53 10.83 48.78 -48.48
C HIS A 53 10.52 48.51 -47.00
N ILE A 54 10.40 49.56 -46.19
CA ILE A 54 10.03 49.45 -44.77
C ILE A 54 8.64 48.81 -44.60
N LEU A 55 7.66 49.25 -45.40
CA LEU A 55 6.29 48.73 -45.32
C LEU A 55 6.23 47.24 -45.72
N THR A 56 6.98 46.85 -46.75
CA THR A 56 7.10 45.43 -47.15
C THR A 56 7.76 44.59 -46.05
N ALA A 57 8.81 45.10 -45.40
CA ALA A 57 9.48 44.42 -44.29
C ALA A 57 8.55 44.26 -43.08
N MET A 58 7.73 45.27 -42.77
CA MET A 58 6.71 45.21 -41.72
C MET A 58 5.66 44.13 -42.03
N GLN A 59 5.16 44.07 -43.27
CA GLN A 59 4.20 43.04 -43.70
C GLN A 59 4.79 41.63 -43.58
N GLN A 60 6.04 41.42 -43.98
CA GLN A 60 6.72 40.14 -43.82
C GLN A 60 6.92 39.76 -42.34
N SER A 61 7.26 40.73 -41.49
CA SER A 61 7.39 40.53 -40.05
C SER A 61 6.05 40.11 -39.42
N LEU A 62 4.95 40.79 -39.77
CA LEU A 62 3.60 40.47 -39.32
C LEU A 62 3.19 39.05 -39.75
N ALA A 63 3.38 38.70 -41.02
CA ALA A 63 3.09 37.35 -41.51
C ALA A 63 3.91 36.27 -40.77
N THR A 64 5.16 36.58 -40.43
CA THR A 64 6.03 35.67 -39.64
C THR A 64 5.53 35.53 -38.20
N ILE A 65 5.06 36.63 -37.60
CA ILE A 65 4.49 36.63 -36.25
C ILE A 65 3.20 35.80 -36.22
N ASP A 66 2.30 35.99 -37.18
CA ASP A 66 1.05 35.22 -37.29
C ASP A 66 1.33 33.72 -37.38
N GLY A 67 2.26 33.31 -38.26
CA GLY A 67 2.65 31.90 -38.36
C GLY A 67 3.25 31.33 -37.06
N LYS A 68 3.96 32.14 -36.27
CA LYS A 68 4.46 31.73 -34.95
C LYS A 68 3.34 31.63 -33.91
N ILE A 69 2.36 32.53 -33.94
CA ILE A 69 1.19 32.50 -33.05
C ILE A 69 0.33 31.27 -33.34
N ASP A 70 0.10 30.93 -34.61
CA ASP A 70 -0.60 29.71 -35.00
C ASP A 70 0.14 28.46 -34.51
N SER A 71 1.47 28.43 -34.68
CA SER A 71 2.30 27.32 -34.19
C SER A 71 2.24 27.18 -32.65
N LEU A 72 2.27 28.30 -31.93
CA LEU A 72 2.14 28.30 -30.47
C LEU A 72 0.76 27.82 -30.02
N SER A 73 -0.30 28.26 -30.68
CA SER A 73 -1.67 27.85 -30.39
C SER A 73 -1.83 26.34 -30.57
N PHE A 74 -1.34 25.79 -31.69
CA PHE A 74 -1.35 24.34 -31.94
C PHE A 74 -0.57 23.56 -30.86
N ARG A 75 0.57 24.08 -30.42
CA ARG A 75 1.35 23.45 -29.35
C ARG A 75 0.63 23.51 -28.00
N MET A 76 -0.06 24.60 -27.69
CA MET A 76 -0.86 24.72 -26.48
C MET A 76 -2.03 23.74 -26.48
N ASP A 77 -2.77 23.61 -27.57
CA ASP A 77 -3.87 22.65 -27.69
C ASP A 77 -3.39 21.21 -27.42
N ARG A 78 -2.24 20.86 -28.00
CA ARG A 78 -1.63 19.54 -27.78
C ARG A 78 -1.18 19.34 -26.33
N ILE A 79 -0.65 20.38 -25.67
CA ILE A 79 -0.28 20.30 -24.26
C ILE A 79 -1.53 20.08 -23.40
N SER A 80 -2.62 20.81 -23.66
CA SER A 80 -3.90 20.62 -22.97
C SER A 80 -4.41 19.19 -23.12
N GLU A 81 -4.41 18.64 -24.34
CA GLU A 81 -4.80 17.25 -24.59
C GLU A 81 -3.93 16.24 -23.79
N HIS A 82 -2.63 16.48 -23.71
CA HIS A 82 -1.74 15.64 -22.92
C HIS A 82 -1.98 15.76 -21.41
N LEU A 83 -2.32 16.96 -20.92
CA LEU A 83 -2.66 17.18 -19.52
C LEU A 83 -3.97 16.46 -19.15
N ASP A 84 -5.00 16.55 -19.99
CA ASP A 84 -6.27 15.86 -19.77
C ASP A 84 -6.07 14.33 -19.69
N LYS A 85 -5.32 13.76 -20.64
CA LYS A 85 -4.97 12.33 -20.62
C LYS A 85 -4.16 11.93 -19.39
N ASN A 86 -3.28 12.80 -18.91
CA ASN A 86 -2.50 12.53 -17.71
C ASN A 86 -3.36 12.61 -16.45
N ALA A 87 -4.33 13.53 -16.39
CA ALA A 87 -5.29 13.62 -15.31
C ALA A 87 -6.13 12.33 -15.20
N GLU A 88 -6.69 11.85 -16.32
CA GLU A 88 -7.45 10.59 -16.35
C GLU A 88 -6.62 9.38 -15.88
N ARG A 89 -5.34 9.33 -16.28
CA ARG A 89 -4.41 8.27 -15.86
C ARG A 89 -4.08 8.37 -14.37
N LEU A 90 -3.97 9.58 -13.82
CA LEU A 90 -3.75 9.80 -12.40
C LEU A 90 -4.97 9.36 -11.60
N ASP A 91 -6.18 9.78 -12.00
CA ASP A 91 -7.43 9.37 -11.34
C ASP A 91 -7.58 7.84 -11.30
N THR A 92 -7.25 7.18 -12.41
CA THR A 92 -7.28 5.70 -12.49
C THR A 92 -6.24 5.07 -11.57
N ALA A 93 -5.04 5.65 -11.49
CA ALA A 93 -3.99 5.16 -10.61
C ALA A 93 -4.36 5.36 -9.13
N GLU A 94 -4.93 6.50 -8.77
CA GLU A 94 -5.39 6.80 -7.41
C GLU A 94 -6.50 5.85 -6.97
N CYS A 95 -7.47 5.56 -7.84
CA CYS A 95 -8.53 4.59 -7.54
C CYS A 95 -7.96 3.19 -7.27
N ARG A 96 -7.03 2.73 -8.11
CA ARG A 96 -6.37 1.42 -7.93
C ARG A 96 -5.53 1.36 -6.64
N ILE A 97 -4.81 2.44 -6.32
CA ILE A 97 -4.04 2.51 -5.07
C ILE A 97 -4.99 2.45 -3.86
N SER A 98 -6.13 3.14 -3.91
CA SER A 98 -7.12 3.10 -2.83
C SER A 98 -7.68 1.68 -2.63
N GLU A 99 -7.98 0.96 -3.71
CA GLU A 99 -8.42 -0.44 -3.65
C GLU A 99 -7.33 -1.35 -3.06
N ASP A 100 -6.09 -1.20 -3.53
CA ASP A 100 -4.94 -1.97 -3.03
C ASP A 100 -4.68 -1.70 -1.52
N GLU A 101 -4.87 -0.46 -1.06
CA GLU A 101 -4.74 -0.10 0.35
C GLU A 101 -5.83 -0.74 1.23
N ASP A 102 -7.08 -0.78 0.76
CA ASP A 102 -8.19 -1.44 1.46
C ASP A 102 -7.99 -2.96 1.55
N ASP A 103 -7.52 -3.58 0.46
CA ASP A 103 -7.17 -5.00 0.43
C ASP A 103 -6.01 -5.32 1.37
N TYR A 104 -4.95 -4.48 1.36
CA TYR A 104 -3.82 -4.63 2.26
C TYR A 104 -4.25 -4.57 3.73
N ASN A 105 -5.10 -3.61 4.10
CA ASN A 105 -5.64 -3.48 5.46
C ASN A 105 -6.45 -4.71 5.86
N THR A 106 -7.25 -5.25 4.94
CA THR A 106 -8.02 -6.48 5.15
C THR A 106 -7.10 -7.68 5.43
N VAL A 107 -6.08 -7.87 4.59
CA VAL A 107 -5.09 -8.95 4.74
C VAL A 107 -4.30 -8.80 6.03
N ALA A 108 -3.83 -7.60 6.36
CA ALA A 108 -3.10 -7.32 7.59
C ALA A 108 -3.93 -7.67 8.84
N SER A 109 -5.22 -7.33 8.82
CA SER A 109 -6.14 -7.68 9.92
C SER A 109 -6.36 -9.19 10.05
N ALA A 110 -6.44 -9.92 8.93
CA ALA A 110 -6.56 -11.37 8.90
C ALA A 110 -5.29 -12.04 9.43
N GLN A 111 -4.11 -11.55 9.03
CA GLN A 111 -2.83 -12.04 9.51
C GLN A 111 -2.70 -11.90 11.04
N SER A 112 -3.06 -10.73 11.58
CA SER A 112 -3.04 -10.51 13.04
C SER A 112 -3.97 -11.49 13.79
N LYS A 113 -5.15 -11.77 13.25
CA LYS A 113 -6.06 -12.80 13.79
C LYS A 113 -5.43 -14.19 13.72
N MET A 114 -4.79 -14.54 12.61
CA MET A 114 -4.11 -15.83 12.48
C MET A 114 -2.97 -15.97 13.49
N ASP A 115 -2.13 -14.95 13.63
CA ASP A 115 -1.00 -14.95 14.57
C ASP A 115 -1.47 -15.09 16.02
N THR A 116 -2.53 -14.38 16.41
CA THR A 116 -3.10 -14.51 17.76
C THR A 116 -3.69 -15.90 18.01
N THR A 117 -4.40 -16.48 17.04
CA THR A 117 -4.91 -17.86 17.16
C THR A 117 -3.78 -18.89 17.23
N ALA A 118 -2.73 -18.72 16.44
CA ALA A 118 -1.56 -19.59 16.47
C ALA A 118 -0.86 -19.53 17.84
N ALA A 119 -0.69 -18.33 18.40
CA ALA A 119 -0.12 -18.16 19.74
C ALA A 119 -0.96 -18.84 20.82
N VAL A 120 -2.30 -18.69 20.77
CA VAL A 120 -3.22 -19.36 21.72
C VAL A 120 -3.15 -20.88 21.58
N LEU A 121 -3.14 -21.41 20.35
CA LEU A 121 -3.03 -22.85 20.12
C LEU A 121 -1.70 -23.40 20.60
N GLN A 122 -0.60 -22.68 20.36
CA GLN A 122 0.73 -23.06 20.84
C GLN A 122 0.78 -23.12 22.36
N ALA A 123 0.19 -22.14 23.06
CA ALA A 123 0.08 -22.14 24.51
C ALA A 123 -0.72 -23.37 25.01
N LYS A 124 -1.88 -23.65 24.40
CA LYS A 124 -2.71 -24.82 24.76
C LYS A 124 -1.97 -26.14 24.53
N VAL A 125 -1.25 -26.27 23.42
CA VAL A 125 -0.44 -27.47 23.14
C VAL A 125 0.65 -27.63 24.20
N GLN A 126 1.28 -26.54 24.61
CA GLN A 126 2.29 -26.58 25.66
C GLN A 126 1.68 -26.99 27.01
N ASP A 127 0.52 -26.45 27.37
CA ASP A 127 -0.19 -26.82 28.60
C ASP A 127 -0.57 -28.31 28.60
N LEU A 128 -1.09 -28.81 27.48
CA LEU A 128 -1.42 -30.23 27.32
C LEU A 128 -0.19 -31.12 27.39
N LYS A 129 0.94 -30.70 26.82
CA LYS A 129 2.22 -31.43 26.94
C LYS A 129 2.69 -31.50 28.38
N VAL A 130 2.57 -30.40 29.13
CA VAL A 130 2.92 -30.38 30.56
C VAL A 130 1.99 -31.32 31.32
N LEU A 131 0.67 -31.22 31.13
CA LEU A 131 -0.33 -32.08 31.78
C LEU A 131 -0.08 -33.56 31.50
N SER A 132 0.15 -33.92 30.23
CA SER A 132 0.45 -35.29 29.81
C SER A 132 1.72 -35.86 30.45
N ARG A 133 2.69 -35.00 30.80
CA ARG A 133 3.95 -35.42 31.44
C ARG A 133 3.91 -35.38 32.97
N ARG A 134 2.86 -34.84 33.59
CA ARG A 134 2.78 -34.72 35.07
C ARG A 134 2.87 -36.05 35.80
N SER A 135 2.36 -37.11 35.19
CA SER A 135 2.43 -38.48 35.73
C SER A 135 3.68 -39.25 35.30
N ASN A 136 4.58 -38.63 34.52
CA ASN A 136 5.73 -39.31 33.96
C ASN A 136 6.97 -38.94 34.77
N ILE A 137 7.65 -39.94 35.30
CA ILE A 137 8.94 -39.79 35.98
C ILE A 137 10.02 -40.21 35.00
N ARG A 138 11.05 -39.36 34.83
CA ARG A 138 12.22 -39.67 34.00
C ARG A 138 13.39 -40.03 34.91
N VAL A 139 13.82 -41.28 34.85
CA VAL A 139 15.02 -41.76 35.54
C VAL A 139 16.18 -41.74 34.55
N VAL A 140 17.27 -41.03 34.87
CA VAL A 140 18.43 -40.86 34.00
C VAL A 140 19.63 -41.57 34.64
N GLY A 141 20.46 -42.24 33.84
CA GLY A 141 21.67 -42.93 34.33
C GLY A 141 21.48 -44.42 34.63
N ILE A 142 20.43 -45.05 34.11
CA ILE A 142 20.27 -46.51 34.18
C ILE A 142 21.18 -47.15 33.12
N ALA A 143 21.94 -48.18 33.50
CA ALA A 143 22.75 -48.94 32.55
C ALA A 143 21.84 -49.71 31.56
N GLU A 144 22.13 -49.62 30.26
CA GLU A 144 21.30 -50.19 29.20
C GLU A 144 21.13 -51.73 29.32
N SER A 145 22.08 -52.41 29.97
CA SER A 145 22.07 -53.87 30.17
C SER A 145 20.98 -54.37 31.13
N THR A 146 20.46 -53.53 32.02
CA THR A 146 19.43 -53.90 33.01
C THR A 146 18.02 -53.46 32.60
N ALA A 147 17.90 -52.68 31.53
CA ALA A 147 16.66 -52.00 31.14
C ALA A 147 15.71 -52.85 30.28
N ILE A 148 16.20 -53.92 29.65
CA ILE A 148 15.48 -54.61 28.57
C ILE A 148 14.50 -55.66 29.09
N ASP A 149 14.86 -56.44 30.11
CA ASP A 149 14.07 -57.64 30.44
C ASP A 149 13.12 -57.49 31.64
N ASN A 150 13.35 -56.59 32.60
CA ASN A 150 12.49 -56.45 33.80
C ASN A 150 12.54 -55.05 34.44
N MET A 151 12.24 -54.00 33.67
CA MET A 151 12.29 -52.61 34.18
C MET A 151 11.35 -52.37 35.36
N GLU A 152 10.18 -53.00 35.38
CA GLU A 152 9.21 -52.89 36.48
C GLU A 152 9.81 -53.34 37.82
N HIS A 153 10.44 -54.52 37.83
CA HIS A 153 11.05 -55.08 39.03
C HIS A 153 12.27 -54.27 39.52
N TYR A 154 13.05 -53.73 38.58
CA TYR A 154 14.17 -52.85 38.92
C TYR A 154 13.70 -51.54 39.57
N ILE A 155 12.65 -50.92 39.03
CA ILE A 155 12.07 -49.69 39.60
C ILE A 155 11.52 -49.95 41.00
N GLU A 156 10.84 -51.08 41.23
CA GLU A 156 10.35 -51.46 42.55
C GLU A 156 11.48 -51.61 43.57
N GLN A 157 12.55 -52.33 43.23
CA GLN A 157 13.72 -52.49 44.11
C GLN A 157 14.40 -51.14 44.41
N LEU A 158 14.53 -50.28 43.40
CA LEU A 158 15.13 -48.96 43.55
C LEU A 158 14.28 -48.04 44.45
N LEU A 159 12.96 -48.08 44.34
CA LEU A 159 12.06 -47.34 45.21
C LEU A 159 12.10 -47.84 46.65
N VAL A 160 12.13 -49.15 46.88
CA VAL A 160 12.29 -49.74 48.22
C VAL A 160 13.62 -49.32 48.84
N MET A 161 14.69 -49.29 48.05
CA MET A 161 16.02 -48.87 48.50
C MET A 161 16.09 -47.38 48.86
N LEU A 162 15.46 -46.50 48.07
CA LEU A 162 15.53 -45.05 48.27
C LEU A 162 14.58 -44.50 49.33
N LEU A 163 13.40 -45.11 49.48
CA LEU A 163 12.34 -44.58 50.36
C LEU A 163 12.27 -45.27 51.72
N GLU A 164 13.11 -46.30 51.96
CA GLU A 164 13.22 -47.07 53.21
C GLU A 164 11.86 -47.55 53.79
N ARG A 165 10.86 -47.72 52.92
CA ARG A 165 9.52 -48.22 53.26
C ARG A 165 9.32 -49.63 52.71
N GLY A 166 8.53 -50.44 53.43
CA GLY A 166 8.13 -51.79 53.01
C GLY A 166 7.39 -51.81 51.67
N SER A 167 7.19 -53.03 51.12
CA SER A 167 6.75 -53.28 49.73
C SER A 167 5.59 -52.39 49.25
N PHE A 168 5.73 -51.81 48.06
CA PHE A 168 4.77 -50.89 47.44
C PHE A 168 3.67 -51.55 46.60
N SER A 169 3.53 -52.88 46.72
CA SER A 169 2.76 -53.73 45.79
C SER A 169 1.29 -53.34 45.59
N ASP A 170 0.67 -52.61 46.54
CA ASP A 170 -0.75 -52.23 46.45
C ASP A 170 -1.01 -50.76 46.04
N ILE A 171 0.01 -49.90 46.01
CA ILE A 171 -0.16 -48.44 45.81
C ILE A 171 0.44 -47.96 44.48
N PHE A 172 1.40 -48.69 43.91
CA PHE A 172 2.17 -48.24 42.75
C PHE A 172 1.80 -49.03 41.48
N VAL A 173 1.27 -48.35 40.47
CA VAL A 173 0.92 -48.94 39.16
C VAL A 173 1.72 -48.23 38.07
N VAL A 174 2.69 -48.92 37.48
CA VAL A 174 3.41 -48.45 36.29
C VAL A 174 2.52 -48.72 35.07
N LYS A 175 2.14 -47.68 34.34
CA LYS A 175 1.23 -47.83 33.18
C LYS A 175 1.93 -48.17 31.87
N GLN A 176 3.13 -47.66 31.65
CA GLN A 176 3.86 -47.84 30.40
C GLN A 176 5.35 -47.45 30.61
N PRO A 177 6.24 -48.41 30.89
CA PRO A 177 7.67 -48.17 30.93
C PRO A 177 8.21 -48.05 29.50
N HIS A 178 8.96 -46.98 29.23
CA HIS A 178 9.61 -46.73 27.94
C HIS A 178 11.07 -46.32 28.20
N CYS A 179 12.00 -46.87 27.42
CA CYS A 179 13.41 -46.48 27.39
C CYS A 179 13.64 -45.30 26.44
#